data_AF-A0A5S4FKW6-F1
#
_entry.id   AF-A0A5S4FKW6-F1
#
_cell.length_a   1.000
_cell.length_b   1.000
_cell.length_c   1.000
_cell.angle_alpha   90.00
_cell.angle_beta   90.00
_cell.angle_gamma   90.00
#
_symmetry.space_group_name_H-M   'P 1'
#
loop_
_entity.id
_entity.type
_entity.pdbx_description
1 polymer ?
#
loop_
_entity_poly.entity_id
_entity_poly.type
_entity_poly.pdbx_seq_one_letter_code
_entity_poly.pdbx_strand_id
1 'polypeptide(L)' 'LYAPTGLDLLARMLTPRGVLAVWSAGAAPAFEALLRDRFARVEARPVPVPRGEPDIVYLAARPTKPDRPFL' A
#
# COMPACT_ATOMS: atom_id res chain seq x y z
N LEU A 1 -4.28 -10.11 -5.21
CA LEU A 1 -3.96 -8.67 -5.39
C LEU A 1 -3.12 -8.12 -4.23
N TYR A 2 -3.57 -8.25 -2.98
CA TYR A 2 -2.92 -7.67 -1.79
C TYR A 2 -1.67 -8.41 -1.27
N ALA A 3 -1.21 -9.42 -2.00
CA ALA A 3 0.01 -10.17 -1.68
C ALA A 3 1.21 -9.53 -2.39
N PRO A 4 2.46 -9.82 -1.98
CA PRO A 4 3.68 -9.25 -2.55
C PRO A 4 3.70 -9.15 -4.08
N THR A 5 3.47 -10.26 -4.78
CA THR A 5 3.48 -10.31 -6.25
C THR A 5 2.40 -9.41 -6.88
N GLY A 6 1.24 -9.31 -6.25
CA GLY A 6 0.16 -8.45 -6.75
C GLY A 6 0.47 -6.96 -6.57
N LEU A 7 1.12 -6.59 -5.46
CA LEU A 7 1.61 -5.23 -5.25
C LEU A 7 2.73 -4.88 -6.25
N ASP A 8 3.60 -5.84 -6.60
CA ASP A 8 4.64 -5.63 -7.61
C ASP A 8 4.06 -5.34 -8.99
N LEU A 9 2.95 -6.01 -9.36
CA LEU A 9 2.22 -5.73 -10.60
C LEU A 9 1.56 -4.35 -10.57
N LEU A 10 0.88 -3.99 -9.46
CA LEU A 10 0.28 -2.67 -9.29
C LEU A 10 1.32 -1.55 -9.36
N ALA A 11 2.46 -1.72 -8.70
CA ALA A 11 3.58 -0.78 -8.70
C ALA A 11 4.08 -0.47 -10.12
N ARG A 12 4.18 -1.49 -10.98
CA ARG A 12 4.62 -1.34 -12.38
C ARG A 12 3.63 -0.60 -13.27
N MET A 13 2.34 -0.58 -12.90
CA MET A 13 1.30 0.13 -13.65
C MET A 13 1.17 1.60 -13.28
N LEU A 14 1.79 2.05 -12.18
CA LEU A 14 1.74 3.45 -11.79
C LEU A 14 2.62 4.32 -12.70
N THR A 15 2.10 5.50 -13.04
CA THR A 15 2.93 6.57 -13.61
C THR A 15 3.90 7.09 -12.54
N PRO A 16 4.95 7.86 -12.89
CA PRO A 16 5.88 8.41 -11.90
C PRO A 16 5.23 9.25 -10.79
N ARG A 17 4.04 9.82 -11.06
CA ARG A 17 3.24 10.61 -10.09
C ARG A 17 1.99 9.85 -9.62
N GLY A 18 1.85 8.58 -9.98
CA GLY A 18 0.72 7.74 -9.63
C GLY A 18 0.70 7.39 -8.14
N VAL A 19 -0.51 7.19 -7.61
CA VAL A 19 -0.76 6.78 -6.24
C VAL A 19 -1.68 5.57 -6.27
N LEU A 20 -1.30 4.50 -5.57
CA LEU A 20 -2.17 3.39 -5.26
C LEU A 20 -2.98 3.75 -4.01
N ALA A 21 -4.31 3.70 -4.13
CA ALA A 21 -5.23 3.88 -3.01
C ALA A 21 -5.93 2.55 -2.71
N VAL A 22 -5.90 2.12 -1.44
CA VAL A 22 -6.56 0.90 -0.98
C VAL A 22 -7.38 1.22 0.26
N TRP A 23 -8.66 0.85 0.26
CA TRP A 23 -9.53 0.94 1.42
C TRP A 23 -9.48 -0.36 2.23
N SER A 24 -9.55 -0.23 3.55
CA SER A 24 -9.66 -1.33 4.50
C SER A 24 -10.67 -0.98 5.58
N ALA A 25 -11.45 -1.95 6.04
CA ALA A 25 -12.45 -1.78 7.09
C ALA A 25 -11.84 -1.55 8.50
N GLY A 26 -10.52 -1.47 8.60
CA GLY A 26 -9.77 -1.29 9.85
C GLY A 26 -8.27 -1.23 9.62
N ALA A 27 -7.50 -1.17 10.71
CA ALA A 27 -6.05 -1.25 10.63
C ALA A 27 -5.62 -2.64 10.11
N ALA A 28 -4.63 -2.66 9.23
CA ALA A 28 -4.10 -3.87 8.62
C ALA A 28 -2.56 -3.84 8.66
N PRO A 29 -1.92 -4.01 9.84
CA PRO A 29 -0.50 -3.76 10.02
C PRO A 29 0.40 -4.58 9.10
N ALA A 30 0.06 -5.85 8.86
CA ALA A 30 0.81 -6.71 7.95
C ALA A 30 0.72 -6.22 6.49
N PHE A 31 -0.44 -5.74 6.06
CA PHE A 31 -0.61 -5.18 4.72
C PHE A 31 0.12 -3.83 4.59
N GLU A 32 0.06 -2.99 5.61
CA GLU A 32 0.78 -1.72 5.65
C GLU A 32 2.30 -1.92 5.58
N ALA A 33 2.83 -2.96 6.23
CA ALA A 33 4.23 -3.35 6.12
C ALA A 33 4.60 -3.73 4.67
N LEU A 34 3.77 -4.56 4.01
CA LEU A 34 3.97 -4.91 2.60
C LEU A 34 3.99 -3.68 1.68
N LEU A 35 3.15 -2.67 1.96
CA LEU A 35 3.20 -1.41 1.22
C LEU A 35 4.51 -0.66 1.48
N ARG A 36 4.98 -0.59 2.73
CA ARG A 36 6.23 0.12 3.05
C ARG A 36 7.47 -0.52 2.43
N ASP A 37 7.48 -1.83 2.25
CA ASP A 37 8.57 -2.52 1.57
C ASP A 37 8.66 -2.18 0.08
N ARG A 38 7.56 -1.72 -0.53
CA ARG A 38 7.40 -1.52 -1.98
C ARG A 38 7.22 -0.09 -2.43
N PHE A 39 6.93 0.82 -1.50
CA PHE A 39 6.64 2.21 -1.80
C PHE A 39 7.40 3.11 -0.83
N ALA A 40 8.13 4.08 -1.36
CA ALA A 40 8.90 5.02 -0.54
C ALA A 40 7.99 6.00 0.24
N ARG A 41 6.71 6.11 -0.14
CA ARG A 41 5.71 6.90 0.59
C ARG A 41 4.47 6.05 0.81
N VAL A 42 4.14 5.80 2.08
CA VAL A 42 2.90 5.17 2.51
C VAL A 42 2.25 6.03 3.59
N GLU A 43 0.99 6.39 3.38
CA GLU A 43 0.18 7.12 4.33
C GLU A 43 -1.08 6.32 4.65
N ALA A 44 -1.30 6.04 5.94
CA ALA A 44 -2.53 5.43 6.42
C ALA A 44 -3.45 6.55 6.93
N ARG A 45 -4.55 6.79 6.22
CA ARG A 45 -5.53 7.82 6.60
C ARG A 45 -6.73 7.18 7.27
N PRO A 46 -6.96 7.41 8.58
CA PRO A 46 -8.18 6.97 9.22
C PRO A 46 -9.38 7.77 8.69
N VAL A 47 -10.46 7.06 8.42
CA VAL A 47 -11.75 7.60 7.99
C VAL A 47 -12.77 7.23 9.07
N PRO A 48 -13.28 8.20 9.86
CA PRO A 48 -14.25 7.91 10.91
C PRO A 48 -15.52 7.26 10.36
N VAL A 49 -16.00 6.23 11.06
CA VAL A 49 -17.25 5.54 10.77
C VAL A 49 -18.18 5.60 11.99
N PRO A 50 -19.51 5.45 11.83
CA PRO A 50 -20.45 5.61 12.94
C PRO A 50 -20.29 4.62 14.10
N ARG A 51 -19.71 3.43 13.85
CA ARG A 51 -19.46 2.38 14.85
C ARG A 51 -18.22 1.58 14.50
N GLY A 52 -17.45 1.21 15.51
CA GLY A 52 -16.23 0.38 15.36
C GLY A 52 -14.96 1.20 15.18
N GLU A 53 -13.89 0.52 14.80
CA GLU A 53 -12.63 1.16 14.42
C GLU A 53 -12.79 1.96 13.13
N PRO A 54 -12.01 3.03 12.91
CA PRO A 54 -12.03 3.74 11.63
C PRO A 54 -11.65 2.81 10.47
N ASP A 55 -12.31 3.01 9.33
CA ASP A 55 -11.78 2.53 8.07
C ASP A 55 -10.41 3.18 7.81
N ILE A 56 -9.53 2.51 7.08
CA ILE A 56 -8.24 3.06 6.69
C ILE A 56 -8.16 3.16 5.17
N VAL A 57 -7.77 4.34 4.67
CA VAL A 57 -7.34 4.50 3.28
C VAL A 57 -5.82 4.56 3.26
N TYR A 58 -5.20 3.51 2.73
CA TYR A 58 -3.76 3.47 2.46
C TYR A 58 -3.47 4.15 1.14
N LEU A 59 -2.60 5.16 1.16
CA LEU A 59 -2.08 5.86 -0.02
C LEU A 59 -0.61 5.53 -0.18
N ALA A 60 -0.28 4.74 -1.19
CA ALA A 60 1.07 4.30 -1.50
C ALA A 60 1.56 4.94 -2.81
N ALA A 61 2.74 5.55 -2.77
CA ALA A 61 3.30 6.28 -3.91
C ALA A 61 4.82 6.11 -3.98
N ARG A 62 5.39 6.44 -5.14
CA ARG A 62 6.82 6.27 -5.45
C ARG A 62 7.28 4.81 -5.23
N PRO A 63 6.90 3.90 -6.15
CA PRO A 63 7.33 2.51 -6.07
C PRO A 63 8.86 2.40 -5.97
N THR A 64 9.33 1.61 -5.03
CA THR A 64 10.73 1.20 -4.95
C THR A 64 10.96 0.09 -5.97
N LYS A 65 12.15 0.04 -6.58
CA LYS A 65 12.54 -1.16 -7.31
C LYS A 65 12.70 -2.26 -6.26
N PRO A 66 12.06 -3.44 -6.42
CA PRO A 66 12.37 -4.56 -5.54
C PRO A 66 13.86 -4.84 -5.66
N ASP A 67 14.54 -5.01 -4.53
CA ASP A 67 15.91 -5.51 -4.50
C ASP A 67 15.94 -6.79 -5.32
N ARG A 68 16.79 -6.82 -6.36
CA ARG A 68 17.05 -8.08 -7.06
C ARG A 68 17.72 -9.00 -6.03
N PRO A 69 17.16 -10.17 -5.70
CA PRO A 69 17.94 -11.15 -4.98
C PRO A 69 19.18 -11.47 -5.83
N PHE A 70 20.35 -11.49 -5.19
CA PHE A 70 21.58 -11.95 -5.81
C PHE A 70 21.31 -13.38 -6.32
N LEU A 71 21.52 -13.60 -7.62
CA LEU A 71 21.52 -14.92 -8.25
C LEU A 71 22.61 -15.80 -7.62
#